data_AF-A0A6V7X080-F1
#
_entry.id   AF-A0A6V7X080-F1
#
_cell.length_a   1.000
_cell.length_b   1.000
_cell.length_c   1.000
_cell.angle_alpha   90.00
_cell.angle_beta   90.00
_cell.angle_gamma   90.00
#
_symmetry.space_group_name_H-M   'P 1'
#
loop_
_entity.id
_entity.type
_entity.pdbx_description
1 polymer ?
#
loop_
_entity_poly.entity_id
_entity_poly.type
_entity_poly.pdbx_seq_one_letter_code
_entity_poly.pdbx_strand_id
1 'polypeptide(L)'
;MSRAEEEIMKIEFTKNNSNASDDTIYLNDDVNINCSLIDGIYISYNNLERFAFSHALAASVRMGIWERELDRLNDELEQCIDQLKEGKLIWKASRARQTIGKIASIRHSVNSSELLNKDIYWDLLDIERVYESLAKQLKLASRRRDLNKRIDYCEYFVKTIHEMLDQKHSHRLEWIIIILIFVEILINLPKIMGIFSFESKKEEK
;
A
#
# COMPACT_ATOMS: atom_id res chain seq x y z
N MET A 1 15.49 1.63 -23.43
CA MET A 1 14.18 2.27 -23.68
C MET A 1 13.49 1.49 -24.79
N SER A 2 12.96 0.31 -24.44
CA SER A 2 12.27 -0.56 -25.39
C SER A 2 10.86 -0.02 -25.58
N ARG A 3 10.49 0.21 -26.83
CA ARG A 3 9.18 0.62 -27.31
C ARG A 3 8.13 -0.32 -26.71
N ALA A 4 7.30 0.19 -25.79
CA ALA A 4 6.09 -0.49 -25.37
C ALA A 4 5.19 -0.52 -26.60
N GLU A 5 5.09 -1.69 -27.24
CA GLU A 5 4.00 -1.96 -28.16
C GLU A 5 2.73 -1.80 -27.31
N GLU A 6 1.86 -0.84 -27.68
CA GLU A 6 0.53 -0.78 -27.10
C GLU A 6 -0.16 -2.09 -27.47
N GLU A 7 -0.24 -3.03 -26.53
CA GLU A 7 -1.08 -4.22 -26.64
C GLU A 7 -2.54 -3.73 -26.66
N ILE A 8 -3.04 -3.39 -27.86
CA ILE A 8 -4.42 -2.98 -28.08
C ILE A 8 -5.27 -4.25 -28.08
N MET A 9 -6.04 -4.43 -27.02
CA MET A 9 -7.05 -5.48 -26.95
C MET A 9 -8.21 -5.13 -27.89
N LYS A 10 -8.48 -5.98 -28.87
CA LYS A 10 -9.58 -5.82 -29.84
C LYS A 10 -10.89 -6.30 -29.21
N ILE A 11 -12.00 -5.66 -29.59
CA ILE A 11 -13.35 -6.06 -29.19
C ILE A 11 -14.13 -6.40 -30.44
N GLU A 12 -14.62 -7.64 -30.51
CA GLU A 12 -15.47 -8.18 -31.57
C GLU A 12 -16.80 -8.65 -30.97
N PHE A 13 -17.86 -8.62 -31.77
CA PHE A 13 -19.19 -9.08 -31.37
C PHE A 13 -19.48 -10.43 -32.00
N THR A 14 -20.03 -11.35 -31.22
CA THR A 14 -20.35 -12.71 -31.63
C THR A 14 -21.79 -13.07 -31.25
N LYS A 15 -22.34 -14.09 -31.91
CA LYS A 15 -23.64 -14.70 -31.55
C LYS A 15 -23.49 -15.84 -30.53
N ASN A 16 -22.27 -16.16 -30.14
CA ASN A 16 -21.99 -17.18 -29.13
C ASN A 16 -21.78 -16.52 -27.77
N ASN A 17 -21.63 -17.33 -26.71
CA ASN A 17 -21.34 -16.82 -25.35
C ASN A 17 -20.09 -15.92 -25.33
N SER A 18 -20.11 -14.91 -24.46
CA SER A 18 -18.99 -13.98 -24.31
C SER A 18 -17.72 -14.72 -23.87
N ASN A 19 -16.58 -14.42 -24.49
CA ASN A 19 -15.30 -15.06 -24.17
C ASN A 19 -14.12 -14.12 -24.50
N ALA A 20 -12.97 -14.33 -23.85
CA ALA A 20 -11.74 -13.62 -24.13
C ALA A 20 -10.65 -14.62 -24.55
N SER A 21 -10.17 -14.50 -25.79
CA SER A 21 -9.09 -15.34 -26.32
C SER A 21 -8.02 -14.47 -26.96
N ASP A 22 -6.76 -14.76 -26.62
CA ASP A 22 -5.60 -13.98 -27.03
C ASP A 22 -5.82 -12.48 -26.75
N ASP A 23 -5.71 -11.62 -27.76
CA ASP A 23 -5.91 -10.18 -27.66
C ASP A 23 -7.32 -9.74 -28.12
N THR A 24 -8.25 -10.68 -28.30
CA THR A 24 -9.61 -10.37 -28.76
C THR A 24 -10.65 -10.75 -27.73
N ILE A 25 -11.45 -9.75 -27.38
CA ILE A 25 -12.65 -9.88 -26.59
C ILE A 25 -13.80 -10.18 -27.54
N TYR A 26 -14.51 -11.27 -27.31
CA TYR A 26 -15.76 -11.59 -28.00
C TYR A 26 -16.92 -11.31 -27.06
N LEU A 27 -17.73 -10.30 -27.38
CA LEU A 27 -18.96 -9.97 -26.65
C LEU A 27 -20.17 -10.57 -27.35
N ASN A 28 -21.02 -11.25 -26.58
CA ASN A 28 -22.28 -11.74 -27.10
C ASN A 28 -23.24 -10.58 -27.41
N ASP A 29 -23.71 -10.52 -28.66
CA ASP A 29 -24.70 -9.54 -29.15
C ASP A 29 -26.03 -10.20 -29.56
N ASP A 30 -26.25 -11.46 -29.19
CA ASP A 30 -27.53 -12.10 -29.45
C ASP A 30 -28.66 -11.36 -28.71
N VAL A 31 -29.69 -11.00 -29.46
CA VAL A 31 -30.91 -10.36 -28.93
C VAL A 31 -31.85 -11.40 -28.29
N ASN A 32 -31.47 -12.68 -28.31
CA ASN A 32 -32.31 -13.75 -27.77
C ASN A 32 -32.26 -13.71 -26.23
N ILE A 33 -33.26 -13.06 -25.64
CA ILE A 33 -33.35 -12.84 -24.21
C ILE A 33 -33.73 -14.16 -23.53
N ASN A 34 -32.73 -15.00 -23.23
CA ASN A 34 -32.90 -16.01 -22.19
C ASN A 34 -32.98 -15.27 -20.85
N CYS A 35 -34.21 -14.92 -20.46
CA CYS A 35 -34.53 -14.36 -19.16
C CYS A 35 -34.60 -15.49 -18.13
N SER A 36 -33.80 -15.40 -17.08
CA SER A 36 -34.03 -16.16 -15.85
C SER A 36 -34.70 -15.24 -14.82
N LEU A 37 -35.64 -15.79 -14.06
CA LEU A 37 -36.33 -15.08 -13.00
C LEU A 37 -35.53 -15.32 -11.71
N ILE A 38 -34.81 -14.31 -11.25
CA ILE A 38 -34.00 -14.34 -10.04
C ILE A 38 -34.60 -13.30 -9.09
N ASP A 39 -35.06 -13.73 -7.91
CA ASP A 39 -35.63 -12.86 -6.87
C ASP A 39 -36.73 -11.89 -7.35
N GLY A 40 -37.57 -12.32 -8.27
CA GLY A 40 -38.67 -11.50 -8.82
C GLY A 40 -38.25 -10.50 -9.91
N ILE A 41 -36.97 -10.47 -10.29
CA ILE A 41 -36.43 -9.62 -11.34
C ILE A 41 -36.11 -10.47 -12.57
N TYR A 42 -36.60 -10.02 -13.74
CA TYR A 42 -36.21 -10.60 -15.03
C TYR A 42 -34.85 -10.05 -15.42
N ILE A 43 -33.79 -10.84 -15.25
CA ILE A 43 -32.45 -10.47 -15.67
C ILE A 43 -32.15 -11.21 -16.97
N SER A 44 -31.81 -10.44 -18.01
CA SER A 44 -31.32 -11.01 -19.26
C SER A 44 -29.92 -11.57 -19.02
N TYR A 45 -29.74 -12.85 -19.33
CA TYR A 45 -28.46 -13.54 -19.21
C TYR A 45 -27.32 -12.81 -19.94
N ASN A 46 -27.59 -12.23 -21.11
CA ASN A 46 -26.61 -11.45 -21.88
C ASN A 46 -26.21 -10.13 -21.19
N ASN A 47 -27.12 -9.48 -20.46
CA ASN A 47 -26.78 -8.29 -19.68
C ASN A 47 -25.84 -8.64 -18.52
N LEU A 48 -26.01 -9.82 -17.93
CA LEU A 48 -25.16 -10.27 -16.84
C LEU A 48 -23.75 -10.65 -17.32
N GLU A 49 -23.62 -11.27 -18.51
CA GLU A 49 -22.32 -11.48 -19.16
C GLU A 49 -21.61 -10.13 -19.41
N ARG A 50 -22.31 -9.15 -19.99
CA ARG A 50 -21.77 -7.81 -20.24
C ARG A 50 -21.40 -7.07 -18.95
N PHE A 51 -22.17 -7.28 -17.89
CA PHE A 51 -21.84 -6.75 -16.56
C PHE A 51 -20.56 -7.39 -16.01
N ALA A 52 -20.44 -8.72 -16.05
CA ALA A 52 -19.24 -9.43 -15.62
C ALA A 52 -17.99 -8.99 -16.40
N PHE A 53 -18.17 -8.75 -17.69
CA PHE A 53 -17.13 -8.22 -18.55
C PHE A 53 -16.69 -6.80 -18.13
N SER A 54 -17.65 -5.91 -17.95
CA SER A 54 -17.41 -4.53 -17.51
C SER A 54 -16.77 -4.48 -16.12
N HIS A 55 -17.16 -5.42 -15.24
CA HIS A 55 -16.60 -5.56 -13.90
C HIS A 55 -15.11 -5.93 -13.93
N ALA A 56 -14.73 -6.96 -14.70
CA ALA A 56 -13.33 -7.34 -14.87
C ALA A 56 -12.47 -6.23 -15.49
N LEU A 57 -13.00 -5.47 -16.45
CA LEU A 57 -12.32 -4.27 -16.98
C LEU A 57 -12.15 -3.18 -15.93
N ALA A 58 -13.20 -2.86 -15.17
CA ALA A 58 -13.15 -1.87 -14.10
C ALA A 58 -12.11 -2.26 -13.03
N ALA A 59 -12.02 -3.54 -12.68
CA ALA A 59 -11.00 -4.08 -11.79
C ALA A 59 -9.59 -3.85 -12.34
N SER A 60 -9.36 -4.08 -13.64
CA SER A 60 -8.07 -3.82 -14.30
C SER A 60 -7.67 -2.35 -14.29
N VAL A 61 -8.62 -1.45 -14.53
CA VAL A 61 -8.36 0.00 -14.48
C VAL A 61 -8.05 0.44 -13.04
N ARG A 62 -8.83 -0.04 -12.07
CA ARG A 62 -8.59 0.21 -10.63
C ARG A 62 -7.19 -0.26 -10.21
N MET A 63 -6.80 -1.45 -10.65
CA MET A 63 -5.46 -2.01 -10.47
C MET A 63 -4.38 -1.05 -10.97
N GLY A 64 -4.55 -0.50 -12.18
CA GLY A 64 -3.61 0.47 -12.77
C GLY A 64 -3.52 1.79 -12.01
N ILE A 65 -4.60 2.22 -11.34
CA ILE A 65 -4.56 3.42 -10.48
C ILE A 65 -3.67 3.15 -9.25
N TRP A 66 -3.80 2.00 -8.60
CA TRP A 66 -2.95 1.65 -7.46
C TRP A 66 -1.49 1.40 -7.85
N GLU A 67 -1.24 0.76 -8.99
CA GLU A 67 0.11 0.60 -9.55
C GLU A 67 0.78 1.97 -9.71
N ARG A 68 0.08 2.94 -10.34
CA ARG A 68 0.60 4.30 -10.53
C ARG A 68 0.82 5.05 -9.22
N GLU A 69 -0.06 4.88 -8.24
CA GLU A 69 0.11 5.52 -6.93
C GLU A 69 1.31 4.93 -6.18
N LEU A 70 1.52 3.61 -6.27
CA LEU A 70 2.72 2.98 -5.72
C LEU A 70 3.99 3.41 -6.47
N ASP A 71 3.94 3.56 -7.79
CA ASP A 71 5.07 4.04 -8.60
C ASP A 71 5.54 5.41 -8.11
N ARG A 72 4.61 6.35 -7.84
CA ARG A 72 4.96 7.66 -7.27
C ARG A 72 5.67 7.56 -5.92
N LEU A 73 5.22 6.65 -5.06
CA LEU A 73 5.89 6.42 -3.77
C LEU A 73 7.26 5.76 -3.96
N ASN A 74 7.39 4.89 -4.95
CA ASN A 74 8.66 4.27 -5.30
C ASN A 74 9.66 5.31 -5.83
N ASP A 75 9.23 6.28 -6.64
CA ASP A 75 10.10 7.38 -7.09
C ASP A 75 10.58 8.24 -5.91
N GLU A 76 9.70 8.56 -4.95
CA GLU A 76 10.09 9.26 -3.72
C GLU A 76 11.11 8.42 -2.91
N LEU A 77 10.95 7.09 -2.92
CA LEU A 77 11.81 6.16 -2.21
C LEU A 77 13.19 6.05 -2.85
N GLU A 78 13.25 5.97 -4.18
CA GLU A 78 14.48 5.90 -4.96
C GLU A 78 15.34 7.15 -4.74
N GLN A 79 14.72 8.34 -4.73
CA GLN A 79 15.42 9.58 -4.36
C GLN A 79 16.00 9.51 -2.93
N CYS A 80 15.28 8.89 -1.98
CA CYS A 80 15.79 8.71 -0.63
C CYS A 80 16.95 7.69 -0.59
N ILE A 81 16.85 6.60 -1.35
CA ILE A 81 17.91 5.59 -1.48
C ILE A 81 19.19 6.25 -2.03
N ASP A 82 19.07 7.07 -3.07
CA ASP A 82 20.22 7.73 -3.67
C ASP A 82 20.89 8.72 -2.73
N GLN A 83 20.12 9.48 -1.96
CA GLN A 83 20.67 10.32 -0.89
C GLN A 83 21.39 9.50 0.18
N LEU A 84 20.83 8.34 0.55
CA LEU A 84 21.42 7.45 1.54
C LEU A 84 22.74 6.85 1.05
N LYS A 85 22.89 6.57 -0.26
CA LYS A 85 24.16 6.14 -0.87
C LYS A 85 25.25 7.21 -0.72
N GLU A 86 24.89 8.50 -0.75
CA GLU A 86 25.83 9.60 -0.46
C GLU A 86 26.11 9.78 1.04
N GLY A 87 25.51 8.96 1.91
CA GLY A 87 25.61 9.10 3.37
C GLY A 87 24.78 10.24 3.95
N LYS A 88 23.87 10.84 3.17
CA LYS A 88 23.00 11.94 3.61
C LYS A 88 21.57 11.44 3.77
N LEU A 89 20.98 11.66 4.94
CA LEU A 89 19.56 11.36 5.16
C LEU A 89 18.78 12.66 5.37
N ILE A 90 18.15 13.14 4.29
CA ILE A 90 17.38 14.41 4.29
C ILE A 90 15.96 14.20 4.84
N TRP A 91 15.45 12.96 4.79
CA TRP A 91 14.11 12.65 5.31
C TRP A 91 13.99 12.93 6.81
N LYS A 92 12.90 13.60 7.19
CA LYS A 92 12.49 13.77 8.59
C LYS A 92 11.68 12.55 9.05
N ALA A 93 11.73 12.22 10.33
CA ALA A 93 10.92 11.14 10.92
C ALA A 93 9.39 11.32 10.70
N SER A 94 8.91 12.56 10.55
CA SER A 94 7.52 12.83 10.18
C SER A 94 7.21 12.41 8.74
N ARG A 95 8.14 12.63 7.80
CA ARG A 95 7.96 12.23 6.39
C ARG A 95 7.94 10.71 6.25
N ALA A 96 8.85 10.00 6.92
CA ALA A 96 8.86 8.54 6.94
C ALA A 96 7.52 7.97 7.44
N ARG A 97 6.99 8.50 8.56
CA ARG A 97 5.67 8.10 9.08
C ARG A 97 4.52 8.38 8.10
N GLN A 98 4.53 9.51 7.39
CA GLN A 98 3.54 9.80 6.35
C GLN A 98 3.61 8.77 5.21
N THR A 99 4.82 8.45 4.74
CA THR A 99 5.02 7.45 3.68
C THR A 99 4.54 6.06 4.11
N ILE A 100 4.80 5.64 5.36
CA ILE A 100 4.25 4.39 5.93
C ILE A 100 2.72 4.40 5.83
N GLY A 101 2.07 5.51 6.24
CA GLY A 101 0.61 5.65 6.16
C GLY A 101 0.07 5.56 4.73
N LYS A 102 0.75 6.19 3.76
CA LYS A 102 0.37 6.10 2.33
C LYS A 102 0.46 4.66 1.83
N ILE A 103 1.57 3.95 2.10
CA ILE A 103 1.75 2.54 1.68
C ILE A 103 0.70 1.64 2.33
N ALA A 104 0.43 1.83 3.63
CA ALA A 104 -0.60 1.07 4.35
C ALA A 104 -2.01 1.32 3.78
N SER A 105 -2.31 2.56 3.37
CA SER A 105 -3.57 2.91 2.72
C SER A 105 -3.74 2.19 1.37
N ILE A 106 -2.68 2.10 0.56
CA ILE A 106 -2.71 1.34 -0.70
C ILE A 106 -2.92 -0.15 -0.42
N ARG A 107 -2.15 -0.74 0.51
CA ARG A 107 -2.29 -2.16 0.91
C ARG A 107 -3.73 -2.48 1.33
N HIS A 108 -4.31 -1.62 2.17
CA HIS A 108 -5.69 -1.78 2.61
C HIS A 108 -6.66 -1.68 1.43
N SER A 109 -6.47 -0.69 0.54
CA SER A 109 -7.33 -0.49 -0.63
C SER A 109 -7.31 -1.69 -1.59
N VAL A 110 -6.12 -2.26 -1.84
CA VAL A 110 -5.95 -3.44 -2.72
C VAL A 110 -6.62 -4.67 -2.13
N ASN A 111 -6.43 -4.91 -0.83
CA ASN A 111 -6.95 -6.11 -0.16
C ASN A 111 -8.44 -6.03 0.19
N SER A 112 -8.98 -4.83 0.42
CA SER A 112 -10.39 -4.61 0.79
C SER A 112 -11.30 -4.32 -0.41
N SER A 113 -10.77 -4.34 -1.63
CA SER A 113 -11.55 -3.98 -2.81
C SER A 113 -12.53 -5.06 -3.24
N GLU A 114 -13.82 -4.75 -3.14
CA GLU A 114 -14.91 -5.58 -3.66
C GLU A 114 -14.81 -5.84 -5.17
N LEU A 115 -14.25 -4.89 -5.94
CA LEU A 115 -14.06 -5.05 -7.40
C LEU A 115 -13.11 -6.19 -7.78
N LEU A 116 -12.29 -6.64 -6.84
CA LEU A 116 -11.34 -7.73 -7.06
C LEU A 116 -11.91 -9.08 -6.59
N ASN A 117 -13.10 -9.05 -6.01
CA ASN A 117 -13.80 -10.18 -5.44
C ASN A 117 -14.73 -10.82 -6.46
N LYS A 118 -14.80 -12.15 -6.44
CA LYS A 118 -15.64 -12.95 -7.34
C LYS A 118 -16.99 -13.27 -6.71
N ASP A 119 -17.23 -12.83 -5.47
CA ASP A 119 -18.33 -13.35 -4.67
C ASP A 119 -19.73 -13.19 -5.29
N ILE A 120 -19.88 -12.20 -6.18
CA ILE A 120 -21.11 -11.94 -6.93
C ILE A 120 -21.49 -13.10 -7.88
N TYR A 121 -20.53 -13.93 -8.28
CA TYR A 121 -20.74 -14.96 -9.30
C TYR A 121 -20.75 -16.41 -8.77
N TRP A 122 -20.63 -16.63 -7.45
CA TRP A 122 -20.53 -17.99 -6.88
C TRP A 122 -21.68 -18.92 -7.27
N ASP A 123 -22.89 -18.39 -7.40
CA ASP A 123 -24.07 -19.18 -7.75
C ASP A 123 -24.31 -19.28 -9.28
N LEU A 124 -23.51 -18.59 -10.09
CA LEU A 124 -23.71 -18.42 -11.54
C LEU A 124 -22.49 -18.89 -12.34
N LEU A 125 -22.28 -20.21 -12.36
CA LEU A 125 -21.11 -20.87 -12.94
C LEU A 125 -20.77 -20.42 -14.37
N ASP A 126 -21.78 -20.23 -15.22
CA ASP A 126 -21.53 -19.82 -16.61
C ASP A 126 -21.02 -18.37 -16.72
N ILE A 127 -21.51 -17.46 -15.88
CA ILE A 127 -21.06 -16.05 -15.82
C ILE A 127 -19.69 -15.96 -15.16
N GLU A 128 -19.47 -16.76 -14.13
CA GLU A 128 -18.18 -16.92 -13.47
C GLU A 128 -17.10 -17.32 -14.48
N ARG A 129 -17.39 -18.24 -15.40
CA ARG A 129 -16.47 -18.62 -16.49
C ARG A 129 -16.16 -17.46 -17.45
N VAL A 130 -17.16 -16.64 -17.79
CA VAL A 130 -16.96 -15.44 -18.64
C VAL A 130 -16.03 -14.44 -17.95
N TYR A 131 -16.30 -14.14 -16.67
CA TYR A 131 -15.46 -13.27 -15.86
C TYR A 131 -14.02 -13.80 -15.75
N GLU A 132 -13.85 -15.09 -15.43
CA GLU A 132 -12.53 -15.70 -15.29
C GLU A 132 -11.72 -15.70 -16.57
N SER A 133 -12.38 -15.91 -17.72
CA SER A 133 -11.72 -15.87 -19.03
C SER A 133 -11.06 -14.50 -19.25
N LEU A 134 -11.82 -13.41 -19.06
CA LEU A 134 -11.27 -12.06 -19.19
C LEU A 134 -10.25 -11.73 -18.10
N ALA A 135 -10.52 -12.09 -16.85
CA ALA A 135 -9.62 -11.84 -15.74
C ALA A 135 -8.25 -12.51 -15.92
N LYS A 136 -8.22 -13.68 -16.59
CA LYS A 136 -7.01 -14.39 -16.98
C LYS A 136 -6.27 -13.66 -18.10
N GLN A 137 -6.95 -13.19 -19.15
CA GLN A 137 -6.33 -12.38 -20.21
C GLN A 137 -5.73 -11.09 -19.67
N LEU A 138 -6.46 -10.39 -18.78
CA LEU A 138 -5.98 -9.18 -18.09
C LEU A 138 -4.94 -9.46 -16.99
N LYS A 139 -4.61 -10.74 -16.76
CA LYS A 139 -3.65 -11.22 -15.76
C LYS A 139 -3.87 -10.64 -14.35
N LEU A 140 -5.14 -10.42 -13.96
CA LEU A 140 -5.49 -9.70 -12.73
C LEU A 140 -4.87 -10.34 -11.47
N ALA A 141 -4.88 -11.67 -11.37
CA ALA A 141 -4.29 -12.37 -10.23
C ALA A 141 -2.76 -12.29 -10.19
N SER A 142 -2.09 -12.27 -11.35
CA SER A 142 -0.63 -12.10 -11.39
C SER A 142 -0.24 -10.68 -11.01
N ARG A 143 -0.86 -9.69 -11.65
CA ARG A 143 -0.65 -8.28 -11.36
C ARG A 143 -0.88 -7.99 -9.89
N ARG A 144 -1.94 -8.53 -9.28
CA ARG A 144 -2.22 -8.37 -7.85
C ARG A 144 -1.10 -8.89 -6.96
N ARG A 145 -0.57 -10.07 -7.27
CA ARG A 145 0.55 -10.65 -6.53
C ARG A 145 1.81 -9.81 -6.69
N ASP A 146 2.10 -9.32 -7.89
CA ASP A 146 3.29 -8.51 -8.14
C ASP A 146 3.18 -7.13 -7.50
N LEU A 147 2.00 -6.51 -7.55
CA LEU A 147 1.72 -5.28 -6.80
C LEU A 147 1.94 -5.48 -5.30
N ASN A 148 1.40 -6.55 -4.72
CA ASN A 148 1.58 -6.84 -3.29
C ASN A 148 3.06 -7.03 -2.90
N LYS A 149 3.84 -7.74 -3.71
CA LYS A 149 5.30 -7.87 -3.48
C LYS A 149 6.01 -6.51 -3.50
N ARG A 150 5.64 -5.63 -4.43
CA ARG A 150 6.22 -4.28 -4.54
C ARG A 150 5.84 -3.43 -3.32
N ILE A 151 4.60 -3.55 -2.83
CA ILE A 151 4.15 -2.92 -1.58
C ILE A 151 4.97 -3.43 -0.40
N ASP A 152 5.16 -4.75 -0.27
CA ASP A 152 5.95 -5.36 0.81
C ASP A 152 7.39 -4.83 0.82
N TYR A 153 8.02 -4.73 -0.36
CA TYR A 153 9.37 -4.18 -0.51
C TYR A 153 9.45 -2.70 -0.08
N CYS A 154 8.52 -1.86 -0.56
CA CYS A 154 8.47 -0.45 -0.19
C CYS A 154 8.24 -0.27 1.31
N GLU A 155 7.32 -1.06 1.90
CA GLU A 155 7.03 -1.00 3.33
C GLU A 155 8.24 -1.37 4.17
N TYR A 156 8.92 -2.48 3.82
CA TYR A 156 10.14 -2.92 4.49
C TYR A 156 11.18 -1.79 4.50
N PHE A 157 11.46 -1.22 3.33
CA PHE A 157 12.51 -0.23 3.21
C PHE A 157 12.16 1.09 3.92
N VAL A 158 10.92 1.57 3.83
CA VAL A 158 10.49 2.77 4.59
C VAL A 158 10.57 2.54 6.10
N LYS A 159 10.22 1.34 6.59
CA LYS A 159 10.37 0.99 8.02
C LYS A 159 11.83 1.02 8.45
N THR A 160 12.74 0.46 7.65
CA THR A 160 14.18 0.53 7.93
C THR A 160 14.66 1.98 8.02
N ILE A 161 14.28 2.85 7.07
CA ILE A 161 14.61 4.29 7.16
C ILE A 161 14.03 4.91 8.45
N HIS A 162 12.78 4.57 8.78
CA HIS A 162 12.14 5.11 9.97
C HIS A 162 12.90 4.72 11.24
N GLU A 163 13.32 3.46 11.38
CA GLU A 163 14.12 2.96 12.50
C GLU A 163 15.48 3.69 12.60
N MET A 164 16.16 3.91 11.47
CA MET A 164 17.41 4.68 11.42
C MET A 164 17.20 6.13 11.89
N LEU A 165 16.06 6.75 11.57
CA LEU A 165 15.71 8.10 12.04
C LEU A 165 15.32 8.11 13.52
N ASP A 166 14.70 7.05 14.02
CA ASP A 166 14.19 6.97 15.38
C ASP A 166 15.29 6.71 16.42
N GLN A 167 16.40 6.08 16.03
CA GLN A 167 17.58 5.90 16.90
C GLN A 167 18.15 7.22 17.46
N LYS A 168 17.82 8.39 16.88
CA LYS A 168 18.15 9.71 17.45
C LYS A 168 17.40 10.04 18.75
N HIS A 169 16.32 9.33 19.10
CA HIS A 169 15.55 9.60 20.31
C HIS A 169 16.19 9.09 21.61
N SER A 170 17.02 8.04 21.55
CA SER A 170 17.70 7.47 22.73
C SER A 170 18.56 8.51 23.47
N HIS A 171 19.25 9.37 22.70
CA HIS A 171 20.11 10.43 23.25
C HIS A 171 19.34 11.48 24.07
N ARG A 172 18.03 11.68 23.82
CA ARG A 172 17.24 12.67 24.57
C ARG A 172 16.99 12.22 26.00
N LEU A 173 16.73 10.93 26.19
CA LEU A 173 16.49 10.36 27.51
C LEU A 173 17.78 10.34 28.32
N GLU A 174 18.90 10.03 27.67
CA GLU A 174 20.24 10.12 28.26
C GLU A 174 20.57 11.54 28.73
N TRP A 175 20.35 12.55 27.87
CA TRP A 175 20.56 13.95 28.23
C TRP A 175 19.68 14.42 29.39
N ILE A 176 18.42 13.96 29.46
CA ILE A 176 17.53 14.26 30.57
C ILE A 176 18.11 13.73 31.89
N ILE A 177 18.62 12.49 31.90
CA ILE A 177 19.24 11.90 33.11
C ILE A 177 20.48 12.69 33.52
N ILE A 178 21.36 13.05 32.56
CA ILE A 178 22.56 13.84 32.85
C ILE A 178 22.21 15.19 33.48
N ILE A 179 21.21 15.89 32.93
CA ILE A 179 20.73 17.17 33.47
C ILE A 179 20.15 16.99 34.87
N LEU A 180 19.36 15.94 35.11
CA LEU A 180 18.77 15.65 36.43
C LEU A 180 19.86 15.45 37.49
N ILE A 181 20.90 14.68 37.19
CA ILE A 181 22.04 14.46 38.09
C ILE A 181 22.80 15.77 38.34
N PHE A 182 23.03 16.57 37.29
CA PHE A 182 23.74 17.84 37.43
C PHE A 182 23.01 18.82 38.36
N VAL A 183 21.68 18.93 38.22
CA VAL A 183 20.84 19.77 39.09
C VAL A 183 20.91 19.30 40.55
N GLU A 184 20.84 17.99 40.80
CA GLU A 184 20.93 17.42 42.14
C GLU A 184 22.25 17.78 42.83
N ILE A 185 23.38 17.65 42.11
CA ILE A 185 24.71 18.00 42.63
C ILE A 185 24.79 19.49 42.97
N LEU A 186 24.24 20.35 42.10
CA LEU A 186 24.29 21.81 42.27
C LEU A 186 23.50 22.28 43.50
N ILE A 187 22.39 21.60 43.84
CA ILE A 187 21.59 21.87 45.05
C ILE A 187 22.32 21.39 46.32
N ASN A 188 23.00 20.25 46.26
CA ASN A 188 23.65 19.65 47.43
C ASN A 188 25.05 20.23 47.74
N LEU A 189 25.76 20.75 46.73
CA LEU A 189 27.08 21.39 46.89
C LEU A 189 27.12 22.50 47.96
N PRO A 190 26.25 23.53 47.94
CA PRO A 190 26.28 24.60 48.94
C PRO A 190 25.89 24.11 50.33
N LYS A 191 25.01 23.10 50.45
CA LYS A 191 24.67 22.46 51.75
C LYS A 191 25.89 21.79 52.37
N ILE A 192 26.63 20.99 51.59
CA ILE A 192 27.82 20.28 52.07
C ILE A 192 28.93 21.27 52.43
N MET A 193 29.15 22.30 51.62
CA MET A 193 30.17 23.32 51.90
C MET A 193 29.85 24.15 53.15
N GLY A 194 28.57 24.44 53.39
CA GLY A 194 28.11 25.09 54.62
C GLY A 194 28.36 24.25 55.87
N ILE A 195 28.18 22.93 55.79
CA ILE A 195 28.48 21.99 56.90
C ILE A 195 29.99 21.95 57.17
N PHE A 196 30.82 21.84 56.14
CA PHE A 196 32.28 21.77 56.30
C PHE A 196 32.87 23.06 56.88
N SER A 197 32.32 24.23 56.48
CA SER A 197 32.71 25.51 57.07
C SER A 197 32.29 25.67 58.55
N PHE A 198 31.30 24.89 59.00
CA PHE A 198 30.88 24.89 60.41
C PHE A 198 31.77 23.97 61.26
N GLU A 199 32.20 22.83 60.71
CA GLU A 199 33.13 21.90 61.38
C GLU A 199 34.50 22.56 61.62
N SER A 200 35.04 23.28 60.64
CA SER A 200 36.35 23.96 60.80
C SER A 200 36.34 25.04 61.88
N LYS A 201 35.17 25.62 62.19
CA LYS A 201 35.01 26.64 63.22
C LYS A 201 34.79 26.05 64.61
N LYS A 202 34.59 24.74 64.71
CA LYS A 202 34.36 24.00 65.96
C LYS A 202 35.63 23.35 66.51
N GLU A 203 36.63 23.06 65.67
CA GLU A 203 37.95 22.59 66.11
C GLU A 203 38.88 23.71 66.64
N GLU A 204 38.54 24.98 66.41
CA GLU A 204 39.33 26.15 66.86
C GLU A 204 38.89 26.73 68.23
N LYS A 205 37.97 26.07 68.94
CA LYS A 205 37.52 26.46 70.30
C LYS A 205 37.66 25.30 71.28
#